data_AF-A0A238L6W4-F1
#
_entry.id   AF-A0A238L6W4-F1
#
_cell.length_a   1.000
_cell.length_b   1.000
_cell.length_c   1.000
_cell.angle_alpha   90.00
_cell.angle_beta   90.00
_cell.angle_gamma   90.00
#
_symmetry.space_group_name_H-M   'P 1'
#
loop_
_entity.id
_entity.type
_entity.pdbx_description
1 polymer ?
#
loop_
_entity_poly.entity_id
_entity_poly.type
_entity_poly.pdbx_seq_one_letter_code
_entity_poly.pdbx_strand_id
1 'polypeptide(L)'
;MKRLALALMFALGAPMAYADQLIGAYVAYIGQQDLYNSRGARLTEPWQVLRQDRANYHRFGISQPGDEWDPFFGEIDNRAAMERWIMNGYIEPNASRILMQGGATVFVRIYGSNGWGQRIEVTVTN
;
A
#
# COMPACT_ATOMS: atom_id res chain seq x y z
N MET A 1 19.66 -6.54 -64.31
CA MET A 1 19.44 -7.82 -63.60
C MET A 1 20.53 -7.92 -62.55
N LYS A 2 20.37 -8.04 -61.24
CA LYS A 2 19.29 -8.49 -60.34
C LYS A 2 19.45 -7.64 -59.05
N ARG A 3 18.34 -7.14 -58.49
CA ARG A 3 18.37 -6.35 -57.25
C ARG A 3 18.63 -7.29 -56.06
N LEU A 4 19.65 -6.98 -55.27
CA LEU A 4 19.86 -7.53 -53.93
C LEU A 4 18.75 -6.99 -53.03
N ALA A 5 18.05 -7.88 -52.33
CA ALA A 5 17.16 -7.51 -51.24
C ALA A 5 17.58 -8.30 -50.00
N LEU A 6 18.25 -7.61 -49.07
CA LEU A 6 18.58 -8.12 -47.75
C LEU A 6 17.37 -7.82 -46.84
N ALA A 7 16.70 -8.85 -46.34
CA ALA A 7 15.60 -8.70 -45.41
C ALA A 7 16.17 -8.50 -43.99
N LEU A 8 15.94 -7.31 -43.41
CA LEU A 8 16.29 -6.99 -42.03
C LEU A 8 15.13 -7.43 -41.12
N MET A 9 15.30 -8.51 -40.35
CA MET A 9 14.35 -8.90 -39.30
C MET A 9 14.55 -8.00 -38.08
N PHE A 10 13.62 -7.08 -37.84
CA PHE A 10 13.49 -6.37 -36.57
C PHE A 10 12.77 -7.26 -35.55
N ALA A 11 13.51 -7.91 -34.66
CA ALA A 11 12.94 -8.51 -33.45
C ALA A 11 12.64 -7.38 -32.45
N LEU A 12 11.39 -6.94 -32.39
CA LEU A 12 10.90 -6.05 -31.33
C LEU A 12 10.90 -6.81 -30.00
N GLY A 13 11.86 -6.51 -29.13
CA GLY A 13 11.80 -6.95 -27.73
C GLY A 13 10.62 -6.27 -27.05
N ALA A 14 9.55 -7.02 -26.77
CA ALA A 14 8.45 -6.51 -25.95
C ALA A 14 8.99 -6.20 -24.54
N PRO A 15 8.62 -5.06 -23.93
CA PRO A 15 8.96 -4.83 -22.53
C PRO A 15 8.31 -5.92 -21.69
N MET A 16 9.11 -6.68 -20.94
CA MET A 16 8.61 -7.57 -19.90
C MET A 16 7.96 -6.69 -18.83
N ALA A 17 6.63 -6.62 -18.84
CA ALA A 17 5.88 -6.11 -17.70
C ALA A 17 6.05 -7.11 -16.55
N TYR A 18 6.86 -6.76 -15.55
CA TYR A 18 6.87 -7.49 -14.29
C TYR A 18 5.54 -7.22 -13.59
N ALA A 19 4.72 -8.25 -13.40
CA ALA A 19 3.53 -8.11 -12.59
C ALA A 19 3.95 -7.89 -11.13
N ASP A 20 3.51 -6.79 -10.51
CA ASP A 20 3.83 -6.54 -9.09
C ASP A 20 3.38 -7.74 -8.24
N GLN A 21 4.31 -8.29 -7.47
CA GLN A 21 4.12 -9.47 -6.63
C GLN A 21 3.68 -9.04 -5.23
N LEU A 22 2.99 -9.93 -4.50
CA LEU A 22 2.72 -9.69 -3.08
C LEU A 22 4.05 -9.75 -2.31
N ILE A 23 4.50 -8.61 -1.80
CA ILE A 23 5.78 -8.48 -1.08
C ILE A 23 5.61 -8.31 0.43
N GLY A 24 4.38 -8.02 0.88
CA GLY A 24 4.04 -7.91 2.29
C GLY A 24 2.55 -7.88 2.52
N ALA A 25 2.13 -8.25 3.71
CA ALA A 25 0.78 -8.07 4.19
C ALA A 25 0.79 -7.93 5.71
N TYR A 26 -0.23 -7.27 6.25
CA TYR A 26 -0.45 -7.17 7.70
C TYR A 26 -1.92 -6.92 8.01
N VAL A 27 -2.30 -7.30 9.22
CA VAL A 27 -3.58 -6.97 9.87
C VAL A 27 -3.42 -5.71 10.73
N ALA A 28 -4.40 -4.81 10.68
CA ALA A 28 -4.45 -3.61 11.52
C ALA A 28 -5.87 -3.38 12.06
N TYR A 29 -5.99 -3.23 13.37
CA TYR A 29 -7.19 -2.74 14.03
C TYR A 29 -7.18 -1.21 14.07
N ILE A 30 -8.15 -0.59 13.41
CA ILE A 30 -8.22 0.87 13.31
C ILE A 30 -8.85 1.42 14.59
N GLY A 31 -8.03 1.90 15.50
CA GLY A 31 -8.43 2.52 16.75
C GLY A 31 -8.81 3.99 16.59
N GLN A 32 -9.36 4.58 17.66
CA GLN A 32 -9.70 6.01 17.67
C GLN A 32 -8.47 6.91 17.48
N GLN A 33 -7.30 6.48 17.96
CA GLN A 33 -6.06 7.25 17.87
C GLN A 33 -5.53 7.37 16.43
N ASP A 34 -5.94 6.46 15.55
CA ASP A 34 -5.50 6.44 14.16
C ASP A 34 -6.29 7.43 13.29
N LEU A 35 -7.44 7.88 13.79
CA LEU A 35 -8.33 8.82 13.10
C LEU A 35 -7.84 10.26 13.20
N TYR A 36 -6.81 10.55 13.99
CA TYR A 36 -6.34 11.91 14.26
C TYR A 36 -4.85 12.04 14.04
N ASN A 37 -4.43 13.15 13.45
CA ASN A 37 -3.00 13.44 13.36
C ASN A 37 -2.41 13.82 14.73
N SER A 38 -1.08 13.95 14.79
CA SER A 38 -0.34 14.37 15.99
C SER A 38 -0.75 15.73 16.59
N ARG A 39 -1.55 16.55 15.88
CA ARG A 39 -2.11 17.82 16.38
C ARG A 39 -3.55 17.68 16.86
N GLY A 40 -4.11 16.47 16.88
CA GLY A 40 -5.48 16.19 17.27
C GLY A 40 -6.54 16.54 16.21
N ALA A 41 -6.14 16.87 14.98
CA ALA A 41 -7.10 17.13 13.91
C ALA A 41 -7.53 15.82 13.21
N ARG A 42 -8.84 15.70 12.98
CA ARG A 42 -9.47 14.53 12.33
C ARG A 42 -8.96 14.39 10.90
N LEU A 43 -8.53 13.18 10.56
CA LEU A 43 -8.12 12.81 9.20
C LEU A 43 -9.36 12.62 8.33
N THR A 44 -9.24 13.02 7.06
CA THR A 44 -10.38 13.08 6.13
C THR A 44 -10.28 12.06 5.00
N GLU A 45 -9.14 11.40 4.85
CA GLU A 45 -8.91 10.41 3.80
C GLU A 45 -8.43 9.06 4.38
N PRO A 46 -8.88 7.91 3.82
CA PRO A 46 -8.52 6.58 4.34
C PRO A 46 -7.01 6.30 4.39
N TRP A 47 -6.27 6.77 3.38
CA TRP A 47 -4.81 6.60 3.33
C TRP A 47 -4.11 7.39 4.42
N GLN A 48 -4.68 8.51 4.88
CA GLN A 48 -4.11 9.27 5.99
C GLN A 48 -4.23 8.48 7.28
N VAL A 49 -5.35 7.80 7.49
CA VAL A 49 -5.60 6.95 8.66
C VAL A 49 -4.62 5.79 8.68
N LEU A 50 -4.48 5.03 7.58
CA LEU A 50 -3.48 3.95 7.51
C LEU A 50 -2.06 4.44 7.79
N ARG A 51 -1.69 5.62 7.28
CA ARG A 51 -0.37 6.20 7.52
C ARG A 51 -0.19 6.59 8.99
N GLN A 52 -1.24 7.12 9.62
CA GLN A 52 -1.21 7.49 11.04
C GLN A 52 -1.14 6.25 11.92
N ASP A 53 -1.91 5.21 11.61
CA ASP A 53 -1.87 3.90 12.23
C ASP A 53 -0.46 3.28 12.18
N ARG A 54 0.18 3.24 10.99
CA ARG A 54 1.56 2.74 10.89
C ARG A 54 2.58 3.64 11.59
N ALA A 55 2.33 4.95 11.71
CA ALA A 55 3.16 5.81 12.54
C ALA A 55 2.95 5.53 14.04
N ASN A 56 1.72 5.30 14.48
CA ASN A 56 1.37 4.92 15.84
C ASN A 56 2.09 3.63 16.22
N TYR A 57 1.97 2.60 15.38
CA TYR A 57 2.59 1.30 15.61
C TYR A 57 4.13 1.38 15.63
N HIS A 58 4.76 1.87 14.56
CA HIS A 58 6.23 1.77 14.41
C HIS A 58 7.03 2.88 15.07
N ARG A 59 6.47 4.10 15.17
CA ARG A 59 7.20 5.27 15.69
C ARG A 59 6.82 5.60 17.12
N PHE A 60 5.54 5.49 17.47
CA PHE A 60 5.05 5.91 18.78
C PHE A 60 4.84 4.76 19.76
N GLY A 61 4.95 3.50 19.31
CA GLY A 61 4.74 2.33 20.15
C GLY A 61 3.29 2.19 20.63
N ILE A 62 2.34 2.75 19.87
CA ILE A 62 0.91 2.70 20.13
C ILE A 62 0.33 1.62 19.21
N SER A 63 -0.05 0.49 19.78
CA SER A 63 -0.64 -0.65 19.06
C SER A 63 -1.96 -1.08 19.70
N GLN A 64 -2.82 -1.69 18.91
CA GLN A 64 -4.09 -2.27 19.32
C GLN A 64 -4.01 -3.81 19.36
N PRO A 65 -4.87 -4.48 20.14
CA PRO A 65 -4.95 -5.94 20.10
C PRO A 65 -5.26 -6.45 18.70
N GLY A 66 -4.41 -7.33 18.16
CA GLY A 66 -4.55 -7.89 16.82
C GLY A 66 -3.75 -7.15 15.74
N ASP A 67 -3.07 -6.05 16.06
CA ASP A 67 -2.15 -5.41 15.11
C ASP A 67 -0.94 -6.29 14.83
N GLU A 68 -0.63 -6.44 13.55
CA GLU A 68 0.56 -7.13 13.09
C GLU A 68 1.68 -6.15 12.76
N TRP A 69 2.90 -6.63 12.99
CA TRP A 69 4.11 -5.96 12.54
C TRP A 69 4.28 -6.12 11.03
N ASP A 70 4.82 -5.09 10.37
CA ASP A 70 5.18 -5.13 8.96
C ASP A 70 6.60 -4.55 8.73
N PRO A 71 7.37 -5.06 7.76
CA PRO A 71 8.74 -4.59 7.52
C PRO A 71 8.83 -3.27 6.75
N PHE A 72 7.71 -2.76 6.20
CA PHE A 72 7.73 -1.66 5.24
C PHE A 72 7.58 -0.31 5.94
N PHE A 73 6.59 -0.20 6.81
CA PHE A 73 6.16 1.08 7.37
C PHE A 73 6.86 1.44 8.67
N GLY A 74 7.96 0.75 9.02
CA GLY A 74 8.97 1.25 9.96
C GLY A 74 9.72 2.45 9.40
N GLU A 75 9.93 2.49 8.08
CA GLU A 75 10.62 3.57 7.38
C GLU A 75 9.69 4.75 7.07
N ILE A 76 10.19 5.97 7.25
CA ILE A 76 9.40 7.18 7.02
C ILE A 76 9.07 7.41 5.54
N ASP A 77 9.98 7.04 4.65
CA ASP A 77 9.80 7.23 3.21
C ASP A 77 8.71 6.30 2.65
N ASN A 78 8.62 5.06 3.14
CA ASN A 78 7.52 4.15 2.79
C ASN A 78 6.17 4.69 3.30
N ARG A 79 6.12 5.27 4.50
CA ARG A 79 4.91 5.95 5.00
C ARG A 79 4.55 7.18 4.15
N ALA A 80 5.53 7.91 3.64
CA ALA A 80 5.30 9.05 2.74
C ALA A 80 4.79 8.61 1.36
N ALA A 81 5.21 7.44 0.86
CA ALA A 81 4.77 6.87 -0.41
C ALA A 81 3.37 6.25 -0.38
N MET A 82 2.80 6.00 0.82
CA MET A 82 1.55 5.26 1.01
C MET A 82 0.37 5.81 0.20
N GLU A 83 0.21 7.15 0.13
CA GLU A 83 -0.87 7.76 -0.68
C GLU A 83 -0.78 7.31 -2.13
N ARG A 84 0.41 7.41 -2.73
CA ARG A 84 0.66 6.99 -4.11
C ARG A 84 0.41 5.49 -4.30
N TRP A 85 0.85 4.65 -3.36
CA TRP A 85 0.65 3.21 -3.46
C TRP A 85 -0.83 2.83 -3.34
N ILE A 86 -1.61 3.51 -2.51
CA ILE A 86 -3.07 3.33 -2.46
C ILE A 86 -3.75 3.79 -3.75
N MET A 87 -3.33 4.93 -4.31
CA MET A 87 -3.87 5.43 -5.59
C MET A 87 -3.58 4.48 -6.76
N ASN A 88 -2.45 3.76 -6.71
CA ASN A 88 -2.09 2.72 -7.67
C ASN A 88 -2.74 1.36 -7.38
N GLY A 89 -3.45 1.23 -6.26
CA GLY A 89 -4.07 0.00 -5.80
C GLY A 89 -5.57 0.17 -5.59
N TYR A 90 -6.07 -0.32 -4.47
CA TYR A 90 -7.50 -0.35 -4.20
C TYR A 90 -7.83 -0.38 -2.71
N ILE A 91 -8.88 0.34 -2.31
CA ILE A 91 -9.50 0.18 -1.00
C ILE A 91 -10.92 -0.31 -1.22
N GLU A 92 -11.24 -1.47 -0.66
CA GLU A 92 -12.61 -1.97 -0.64
C GLU A 92 -13.55 -0.97 0.06
N PRO A 93 -14.77 -0.71 -0.46
CA PRO A 93 -15.71 0.24 0.15
C PRO A 93 -15.95 0.02 1.65
N ASN A 94 -16.00 -1.23 2.10
CA ASN A 94 -16.16 -1.53 3.53
C ASN A 94 -14.91 -1.16 4.33
N ALA A 95 -13.72 -1.51 3.82
CA ALA A 95 -12.45 -1.12 4.43
C ALA A 95 -12.28 0.40 4.48
N SER A 96 -12.71 1.13 3.44
CA SER A 96 -12.73 2.60 3.44
C SER A 96 -13.60 3.15 4.57
N ARG A 97 -14.80 2.59 4.79
CA ARG A 97 -15.66 3.01 5.92
C ARG A 97 -15.02 2.70 7.26
N ILE A 98 -14.41 1.52 7.42
CA ILE A 98 -13.68 1.15 8.65
C ILE A 98 -12.53 2.13 8.90
N LEU A 99 -11.74 2.46 7.88
CA LEU A 99 -10.67 3.43 8.00
C LEU A 99 -11.19 4.81 8.43
N MET A 100 -12.35 5.23 7.93
CA MET A 100 -12.89 6.53 8.29
C MET A 100 -13.62 6.57 9.64
N GLN A 101 -14.12 5.44 10.13
CA GLN A 101 -14.94 5.35 11.35
C GLN A 101 -14.17 4.76 12.56
N GLY A 102 -13.17 3.93 12.30
CA GLY A 102 -12.48 3.10 13.28
C GLY A 102 -13.34 1.94 13.79
N GLY A 103 -12.83 1.24 14.80
CA GLY A 103 -13.54 0.22 15.57
C GLY A 103 -13.50 -1.19 14.97
N ALA A 104 -12.79 -1.39 13.87
CA ALA A 104 -12.71 -2.67 13.19
C ALA A 104 -11.37 -2.87 12.48
N THR A 105 -11.16 -4.09 12.02
CA THR A 105 -9.89 -4.56 11.47
C THR A 105 -9.89 -4.52 9.95
N VAL A 106 -8.75 -4.16 9.36
CA VAL A 106 -8.48 -4.23 7.94
C VAL A 106 -7.30 -5.15 7.67
N PHE A 107 -7.29 -5.74 6.48
CA PHE A 107 -6.17 -6.50 5.94
C PHE A 107 -5.52 -5.72 4.80
N VAL A 108 -4.23 -5.43 4.96
CA VAL A 108 -3.46 -4.63 4.02
C VAL A 108 -2.49 -5.53 3.28
N ARG A 109 -2.48 -5.45 1.95
CA ARG A 109 -1.57 -6.17 1.06
C ARG A 109 -0.73 -5.17 0.27
N ILE A 110 0.58 -5.35 0.29
CA ILE A 110 1.55 -4.49 -0.38
C ILE A 110 2.10 -5.28 -1.55
N TYR A 111 1.93 -4.75 -2.75
CA TYR A 111 2.49 -5.32 -3.96
C TYR A 111 3.63 -4.46 -4.49
N GLY A 112 4.63 -5.13 -5.05
CA GLY A 112 5.77 -4.45 -5.63
C GLY A 112 6.77 -5.39 -6.29
N SER A 113 7.97 -4.88 -6.52
CA SER A 113 9.06 -5.60 -7.18
C SER A 113 10.41 -5.17 -6.63
N ASN A 114 11.38 -6.09 -6.59
CA ASN A 114 12.74 -5.83 -6.10
C ASN A 114 12.81 -5.20 -4.69
N GLY A 115 11.85 -5.55 -3.82
CA GLY A 115 11.76 -5.00 -2.46
C GLY A 115 11.11 -3.62 -2.34
N TRP A 116 10.67 -3.01 -3.45
CA TRP A 116 10.03 -1.70 -3.47
C TRP A 116 8.52 -1.82 -3.62
N GLY A 117 7.75 -1.15 -2.76
CA GLY A 117 6.29 -1.06 -2.87
C GLY A 117 5.85 -0.22 -4.07
N GLN A 118 4.77 -0.64 -4.71
CA GLN A 118 4.22 -0.01 -5.92
C GLN A 118 2.71 0.22 -5.82
N ARG A 119 1.97 -0.73 -5.22
CA ARG A 119 0.55 -0.58 -4.90
C ARG A 119 0.17 -1.21 -3.56
N ILE A 120 -0.91 -0.72 -2.96
CA ILE A 120 -1.52 -1.28 -1.74
C ILE A 120 -2.97 -1.64 -2.04
N GLU A 121 -3.37 -2.84 -1.63
CA GLU A 121 -4.78 -3.24 -1.57
C GLU A 121 -5.23 -3.39 -0.12
N VAL A 122 -6.42 -2.88 0.19
CA VAL A 122 -7.00 -2.92 1.53
C VAL A 122 -8.39 -3.55 1.48
N THR A 123 -8.58 -4.59 2.27
CA THR A 123 -9.85 -5.33 2.41
C THR A 123 -10.24 -5.46 3.87
N VAL A 124 -11.48 -5.88 4.14
CA VAL A 124 -11.89 -6.24 5.50
C VAL A 124 -11.34 -7.62 5.89
N THR A 125 -11.04 -7.85 7.17
CA THR A 125 -10.78 -9.19 7.69
C THR A 125 -12.11 -9.90 7.92
N ASN A 126 -12.27 -11.11 7.37
CA ASN A 126 -13.44 -11.97 7.62
C ASN A 126 -13.40 -12.64 8.99
#